data_AF-A0A1V3WF61-F1
#
_entry.id   AF-A0A1V3WF61-F1
#
_cell.length_a   1.000
_cell.length_b   1.000
_cell.length_c   1.000
_cell.angle_alpha   90.00
_cell.angle_beta   90.00
_cell.angle_gamma   90.00
#
_symmetry.space_group_name_H-M   'P 1'
#
loop_
_entity.id
_entity.type
_entity.pdbx_description
1 polymer ?
#
loop_
_entity_poly.entity_id
_entity_poly.type
_entity_poly.pdbx_seq_one_letter_code
_entity_poly.pdbx_strand_id
1 'polypeptide(L)'
;MAEPGWTMYMVSHFHYDPVWWNTQAGYTSQWREDPPGRARQANGFELVRAHLELARRDPDYKFVLAEVDYLKPYWDTHPEDRADLRRFLAEGRVEVMGGTYNEPNTNLTSPETTIRNLVHGTGFQRHVLGADPATAWQLDVFGHDPQFPGMAADAG
;
A
#
# COMPACT_ATOMS: atom_id res chain seq x y z
N MET A 1 -24.09 -28.69 10.30
CA MET A 1 -22.65 -28.78 10.64
C MET A 1 -22.42 -27.91 11.87
N ALA A 2 -21.53 -28.29 12.78
CA ALA A 2 -21.19 -27.42 13.91
C ALA A 2 -20.40 -26.20 13.40
N GLU A 3 -20.76 -25.01 13.87
CA GLU A 3 -19.99 -23.79 13.62
C GLU A 3 -18.58 -23.95 14.21
N PRO A 4 -17.51 -23.63 13.48
CA PRO A 4 -16.13 -23.90 13.88
C PRO A 4 -15.65 -23.15 15.14
N GLY A 5 -16.37 -22.11 15.58
CA GLY A 5 -16.03 -21.31 16.76
C GLY A 5 -14.86 -20.33 16.56
N TRP A 6 -14.36 -20.19 15.33
CA TRP A 6 -13.32 -19.24 14.95
C TRP A 6 -13.74 -18.44 13.71
N THR A 7 -13.14 -17.27 13.56
CA THR A 7 -13.33 -16.38 12.41
C THR A 7 -12.02 -16.27 11.65
N MET A 8 -12.04 -16.54 10.34
CA MET A 8 -10.91 -16.34 9.45
C MET A 8 -11.06 -15.00 8.73
N TYR A 9 -10.05 -14.15 8.86
CA TYR A 9 -9.97 -12.87 8.14
C TYR A 9 -9.05 -13.05 6.93
N MET A 10 -9.59 -12.85 5.73
CA MET A 10 -8.80 -12.81 4.51
C MET A 10 -8.51 -11.35 4.15
N VAL A 11 -7.25 -10.94 4.25
CA VAL A 11 -6.81 -9.58 3.95
C VAL A 11 -6.16 -9.58 2.58
N SER A 12 -6.87 -9.09 1.57
CA SER A 12 -6.35 -9.04 0.20
C SER A 12 -5.36 -7.88 0.06
N HIS A 13 -4.14 -8.20 -0.40
CA HIS A 13 -3.08 -7.21 -0.64
C HIS A 13 -2.21 -7.66 -1.82
N PHE A 14 -1.33 -6.76 -2.25
CA PHE A 14 -0.12 -7.12 -3.01
C PHE A 14 1.10 -6.51 -2.33
N HIS A 15 2.28 -7.10 -2.56
CA HIS A 15 3.56 -6.52 -2.15
C HIS A 15 4.16 -5.70 -3.29
N TYR A 16 4.80 -4.58 -2.96
CA TYR A 16 5.45 -3.71 -3.91
C TYR A 16 6.84 -3.31 -3.42
N ASP A 17 7.87 -3.79 -4.13
CA ASP A 17 9.23 -3.29 -3.93
C ASP A 17 9.48 -2.10 -4.85
N PRO A 18 9.76 -0.89 -4.33
CA PRO A 18 10.02 0.28 -5.17
C PRO A 18 11.23 0.08 -6.08
N VAL A 19 12.25 -0.62 -5.59
CA VAL A 19 13.43 -0.98 -6.38
C VAL A 19 13.92 -2.35 -5.92
N TRP A 20 13.86 -3.33 -6.80
CA TRP A 20 14.43 -4.66 -6.54
C TRP A 20 14.94 -5.30 -7.84
N TRP A 21 14.07 -6.03 -8.55
CA TRP A 21 14.41 -6.60 -9.86
C TRP A 21 14.24 -5.60 -11.01
N ASN A 22 13.52 -4.50 -10.76
CA ASN A 22 13.35 -3.38 -11.66
C ASN A 22 13.44 -2.05 -10.89
N THR A 23 13.44 -0.95 -11.62
CA THR A 23 13.35 0.40 -11.06
C THR A 23 11.90 0.76 -10.71
N GLN A 24 11.72 1.73 -9.82
CA GLN A 24 10.39 2.27 -9.48
C GLN A 24 9.65 2.75 -10.72
N ALA A 25 10.34 3.43 -11.64
CA ALA A 25 9.77 3.88 -12.91
C ALA A 25 9.28 2.70 -13.77
N GLY A 26 10.00 1.58 -13.78
CA GLY A 26 9.57 0.36 -14.45
C GLY A 26 8.29 -0.22 -13.81
N TYR A 27 8.21 -0.23 -12.48
CA TYR A 27 7.05 -0.72 -11.75
C TYR A 27 5.86 0.25 -11.69
N THR A 28 6.04 1.53 -12.02
CA THR A 28 4.98 2.57 -12.04
C THR A 28 4.82 3.16 -13.44
N SER A 29 5.05 2.35 -14.47
CA SER A 29 4.94 2.78 -15.85
C SER A 29 3.50 2.68 -16.36
N GLN A 30 3.06 3.64 -17.16
CA GLN A 30 1.85 3.49 -17.98
C GLN A 30 2.11 2.62 -19.23
N TRP A 31 3.38 2.36 -19.55
CA TRP A 31 3.77 1.51 -20.67
C TRP A 31 3.73 0.04 -20.28
N ARG A 32 3.14 -0.77 -21.16
CA ARG A 32 3.19 -2.23 -21.09
C ARG A 32 4.16 -2.75 -22.15
N GLU A 33 4.93 -3.77 -21.80
CA GLU A 33 5.78 -4.47 -22.77
C GLU A 33 4.89 -5.23 -23.77
N ASP A 34 5.19 -5.13 -25.07
CA ASP A 34 4.50 -5.83 -26.15
C ASP A 34 5.52 -6.47 -27.13
N PRO A 35 5.56 -7.81 -27.28
CA PRO A 35 4.76 -8.80 -26.54
C PRO A 35 5.15 -8.81 -25.05
N PRO A 36 4.29 -9.31 -24.14
CA PRO A 36 4.62 -9.42 -22.72
C PRO A 36 5.94 -10.19 -22.54
N GLY A 37 7.02 -9.48 -22.21
CA GLY A 37 8.36 -10.03 -22.09
C GLY A 37 8.69 -10.42 -20.65
N ARG A 38 9.93 -10.87 -20.44
CA ARG A 38 10.39 -11.68 -19.29
C ARG A 38 10.17 -11.08 -17.90
N ALA A 39 9.73 -9.82 -17.79
CA ALA A 39 9.28 -9.25 -16.54
C ALA A 39 7.98 -9.96 -16.12
N ARG A 40 8.10 -10.97 -15.24
CA ARG A 40 6.99 -11.79 -14.71
C ARG A 40 5.98 -10.98 -13.84
N GLN A 41 5.97 -9.67 -13.91
CA GLN A 41 5.30 -8.79 -12.96
C GLN A 41 4.38 -7.82 -13.69
N ALA A 42 3.09 -7.85 -13.35
CA ALA A 42 2.21 -6.73 -13.60
C ALA A 42 2.79 -5.51 -12.86
N ASN A 43 2.79 -4.35 -13.50
CA ASN A 43 3.25 -3.13 -12.83
C ASN A 43 2.28 -2.76 -11.70
N GLY A 44 2.73 -1.97 -10.73
CA GLY A 44 1.94 -1.61 -9.54
C GLY A 44 0.60 -0.94 -9.88
N PHE A 45 0.50 -0.24 -11.02
CA PHE A 45 -0.75 0.40 -11.44
C PHE A 45 -1.81 -0.61 -11.86
N GLU A 46 -1.42 -1.67 -12.57
CA GLU A 46 -2.33 -2.74 -12.95
C GLU A 46 -2.88 -3.48 -11.72
N LEU A 47 -2.05 -3.66 -10.69
CA LEU A 47 -2.48 -4.29 -9.43
C LEU A 47 -3.51 -3.41 -8.70
N VAL A 48 -3.26 -2.10 -8.57
CA VAL A 48 -4.24 -1.17 -7.98
C VAL A 48 -5.55 -1.17 -8.79
N ARG A 49 -5.48 -1.07 -10.12
CA ARG A 49 -6.67 -1.11 -10.99
C ARG A 49 -7.44 -2.41 -10.83
N ALA A 50 -6.77 -3.55 -10.75
CA ALA A 50 -7.42 -4.85 -10.58
C ALA A 50 -8.22 -4.91 -9.26
N HIS A 51 -7.66 -4.39 -8.16
CA HIS A 51 -8.36 -4.30 -6.88
C HIS A 51 -9.56 -3.34 -6.94
N LEU A 52 -9.41 -2.18 -7.56
CA LEU A 52 -10.52 -1.23 -7.73
C LEU A 52 -11.65 -1.81 -8.59
N GLU A 53 -11.32 -2.53 -9.67
CA GLU A 53 -12.30 -3.21 -10.52
C GLU A 53 -13.05 -4.30 -9.77
N LEU A 54 -12.37 -5.09 -8.93
CA LEU A 54 -13.02 -6.07 -8.07
C LEU A 54 -13.95 -5.38 -7.06
N ALA A 55 -13.50 -4.31 -6.42
CA ALA A 55 -14.32 -3.55 -5.48
C ALA A 55 -15.55 -2.88 -6.14
N ARG A 56 -15.45 -2.48 -7.42
CA ARG A 56 -16.61 -1.99 -8.19
C ARG A 56 -17.65 -3.07 -8.44
N ARG A 57 -17.23 -4.32 -8.67
CA ARG A 57 -18.10 -5.43 -9.07
C ARG A 57 -18.70 -6.19 -7.90
N ASP A 58 -17.95 -6.31 -6.81
CA ASP A 58 -18.35 -7.05 -5.61
C ASP A 58 -18.40 -6.08 -4.42
N PRO A 59 -19.57 -5.78 -3.83
CA PRO A 59 -19.70 -4.86 -2.70
C PRO A 59 -19.05 -5.37 -1.41
N ASP A 60 -18.83 -6.67 -1.27
CA ASP A 60 -18.23 -7.28 -0.08
C ASP A 60 -16.70 -7.36 -0.17
N TYR A 61 -16.14 -7.16 -1.37
CA TYR A 61 -14.71 -7.20 -1.59
C TYR A 61 -14.00 -6.06 -0.84
N LYS A 62 -12.97 -6.43 -0.09
CA LYS A 62 -12.07 -5.54 0.66
C LYS A 62 -10.62 -5.83 0.34
N PHE A 63 -9.80 -4.80 0.33
CA PHE A 63 -8.37 -4.92 0.12
C PHE A 63 -7.61 -3.80 0.83
N VAL A 64 -6.30 -3.96 0.91
CA VAL A 64 -5.42 -2.98 1.55
C VAL A 64 -4.38 -2.48 0.55
N LEU A 65 -4.01 -1.22 0.71
CA LEU A 65 -2.87 -0.58 0.03
C LEU A 65 -1.92 -0.09 1.13
N ALA A 66 -0.65 0.20 0.83
CA ALA A 66 0.32 0.55 1.87
C ALA A 66 1.23 1.70 1.47
N GLU A 67 2.08 1.54 0.46
CA GLU A 67 3.22 2.44 0.27
C GLU A 67 2.94 3.66 -0.63
N VAL A 68 3.49 4.82 -0.28
CA VAL A 68 3.36 6.07 -1.06
C VAL A 68 4.11 6.01 -2.39
N ASP A 69 5.16 5.22 -2.47
CA ASP A 69 6.02 5.08 -3.65
C ASP A 69 5.31 4.53 -4.90
N TYR A 70 4.23 3.76 -4.77
CA TYR A 70 3.31 3.50 -5.89
C TYR A 70 1.99 4.26 -5.79
N LEU A 71 1.48 4.54 -4.58
CA LEU A 71 0.19 5.23 -4.42
C LEU A 71 0.22 6.65 -4.97
N LYS A 72 1.31 7.39 -4.76
CA LYS A 72 1.43 8.75 -5.28
C LYS A 72 1.54 8.76 -6.81
N PRO A 73 2.43 8.00 -7.46
CA PRO A 73 2.43 7.91 -8.92
C PRO A 73 1.08 7.43 -9.49
N TYR A 74 0.41 6.48 -8.84
CA TYR A 74 -0.93 6.03 -9.25
C TYR A 74 -1.93 7.18 -9.19
N TRP A 75 -2.00 7.84 -8.04
CA TRP A 75 -2.90 8.97 -7.79
C TRP A 75 -2.69 10.09 -8.80
N ASP A 76 -1.44 10.42 -9.13
CA ASP A 76 -1.07 11.48 -10.07
C ASP A 76 -1.45 11.13 -11.52
N THR A 77 -1.38 9.86 -11.90
CA THR A 77 -1.58 9.39 -13.29
C THR A 77 -2.99 8.89 -13.61
N HIS A 78 -3.79 8.52 -12.60
CA HIS A 78 -5.15 7.97 -12.75
C HIS A 78 -6.19 8.83 -12.02
N PRO A 79 -6.39 10.11 -12.42
CA PRO A 79 -7.35 11.00 -11.76
C PRO A 79 -8.79 10.49 -11.79
N GLU A 80 -9.16 9.65 -12.77
CA GLU A 80 -10.47 9.03 -12.91
C GLU A 80 -10.83 8.09 -11.76
N ASP A 81 -9.83 7.45 -11.13
CA ASP A 81 -10.05 6.47 -10.06
C ASP A 81 -10.16 7.11 -8.67
N ARG A 82 -9.79 8.38 -8.53
CA ARG A 82 -9.71 9.08 -7.23
C ARG A 82 -11.04 9.12 -6.48
N ALA A 83 -12.14 9.31 -7.21
CA ALA A 83 -13.49 9.37 -6.63
C ALA A 83 -13.89 8.01 -6.04
N ASP A 84 -13.63 6.93 -6.78
CA ASP A 84 -13.90 5.58 -6.29
C ASP A 84 -13.00 5.21 -5.12
N LEU A 85 -11.70 5.51 -5.20
CA LEU A 85 -10.77 5.22 -4.11
C LEU A 85 -11.22 5.92 -2.81
N ARG A 86 -11.56 7.22 -2.87
CA ARG A 86 -12.07 7.96 -1.70
C ARG A 86 -13.39 7.41 -1.18
N ARG A 87 -14.29 7.02 -2.08
CA ARG A 87 -15.56 6.40 -1.70
C ARG A 87 -15.32 5.07 -1.00
N PHE A 88 -14.47 4.20 -1.53
CA PHE A 88 -14.17 2.91 -0.91
C PHE A 88 -13.40 3.03 0.42
N LEU A 89 -12.56 4.06 0.58
CA LEU A 89 -11.96 4.41 1.88
C LEU A 89 -13.05 4.78 2.90
N ALA A 90 -13.98 5.66 2.53
CA ALA A 90 -15.09 6.06 3.41
C ALA A 90 -16.05 4.90 3.74
N GLU A 91 -16.22 3.95 2.82
CA GLU A 91 -17.01 2.73 3.01
C GLU A 91 -16.27 1.64 3.82
N GLY A 92 -15.00 1.84 4.18
CA GLY A 92 -14.19 0.83 4.89
C GLY A 92 -13.93 -0.43 4.07
N ARG A 93 -13.83 -0.26 2.75
CA ARG A 93 -13.56 -1.32 1.76
C ARG A 93 -12.12 -1.29 1.26
N VAL A 94 -11.49 -0.12 1.29
CA VAL A 94 -10.04 0.02 1.23
C VAL A 94 -9.54 0.50 2.58
N GLU A 95 -8.46 -0.09 3.06
CA GLU A 95 -7.65 0.46 4.14
C GLU A 95 -6.26 0.81 3.58
N VAL A 96 -5.70 1.95 3.98
CA VAL A 96 -4.29 2.25 3.73
C VAL A 96 -3.52 1.90 4.99
N MET A 97 -2.56 1.00 4.87
CA MET A 97 -1.72 0.48 5.94
C MET A 97 -0.32 1.12 5.90
N GLY A 98 0.48 0.83 6.92
CA GLY A 98 1.87 1.26 7.05
C GLY A 98 2.03 2.63 7.68
N GLY A 99 1.31 3.65 7.20
CA GLY A 99 1.55 5.05 7.64
C GLY A 99 2.90 5.61 7.19
N THR A 100 3.65 4.87 6.37
CA THR A 100 5.02 5.14 5.96
C THR A 100 5.10 5.48 4.47
N TYR A 101 6.19 6.14 4.06
CA TYR A 101 6.42 6.46 2.65
C TYR A 101 6.66 5.19 1.81
N ASN A 102 7.41 4.24 2.37
CA ASN A 102 7.62 2.90 1.83
C ASN A 102 7.71 1.92 3.01
N GLU A 103 8.20 0.70 2.80
CA GLU A 103 8.51 -0.23 3.88
C GLU A 103 9.99 -0.06 4.32
N PRO A 104 10.31 0.75 5.35
CA PRO A 104 11.70 1.05 5.69
C PRO A 104 12.39 -0.13 6.36
N ASN A 105 13.60 -0.46 5.93
CA ASN A 105 14.49 -1.35 6.68
C ASN A 105 15.10 -0.59 7.87
N THR A 106 14.38 -0.60 8.99
CA THR A 106 14.68 0.20 10.18
C THR A 106 15.97 -0.22 10.89
N ASN A 107 16.49 -1.43 10.65
CA ASN A 107 17.78 -1.87 11.19
C ASN A 107 18.97 -1.15 10.56
N LEU A 108 18.80 -0.59 9.36
CA LEU A 108 19.85 0.04 8.56
C LEU A 108 19.71 1.56 8.49
N THR A 109 18.70 2.13 9.14
CA THR A 109 18.39 3.55 9.07
C THR A 109 18.36 4.18 10.46
N SER A 110 18.64 5.48 10.52
CA SER A 110 18.58 6.20 11.79
C SER A 110 17.12 6.45 12.22
N PRO A 111 16.83 6.65 13.52
CA PRO A 111 15.49 7.02 13.98
C PRO A 111 14.92 8.25 13.25
N GLU A 112 15.75 9.26 12.97
CA GLU A 112 15.33 10.44 12.20
C GLU A 112 14.87 10.08 10.78
N THR A 113 15.55 9.14 10.12
CA THR A 113 15.15 8.64 8.79
C THR A 113 13.79 7.95 8.86
N THR A 114 13.58 7.10 9.88
CA THR A 114 12.31 6.42 10.13
C THR A 114 11.17 7.41 10.41
N ILE A 115 11.43 8.41 11.24
CA ILE A 115 10.46 9.47 11.56
C ILE A 115 10.09 10.25 10.29
N ARG A 116 11.06 10.63 9.45
CA ARG A 116 10.75 11.29 8.17
C ARG A 116 9.94 10.40 7.23
N ASN A 117 10.21 9.10 7.23
CA ASN A 117 9.46 8.14 6.45
C ASN A 117 7.98 8.12 6.89
N LEU A 118 7.71 8.10 8.20
CA LEU A 118 6.36 8.22 8.77
C LEU A 118 5.70 9.57 8.44
N VAL A 119 6.43 10.69 8.57
CA VAL A 119 5.91 12.03 8.26
C VAL A 119 5.49 12.14 6.79
N HIS A 120 6.31 11.66 5.87
CA HIS A 120 5.98 11.70 4.44
C HIS A 120 4.86 10.71 4.07
N GLY A 121 4.84 9.54 4.71
CA GLY A 121 3.78 8.53 4.59
C GLY A 121 2.42 9.07 5.02
N THR A 122 2.27 9.28 6.32
CA THR A 122 1.04 9.82 6.93
C THR A 122 0.58 11.13 6.30
N GLY A 123 1.51 12.03 5.97
CA GLY A 123 1.18 13.30 5.34
C GLY A 123 0.47 13.14 3.99
N PHE A 124 0.97 12.26 3.13
CA PHE A 124 0.31 11.97 1.85
C PHE A 124 -1.00 11.21 2.05
N GLN A 125 -0.98 10.15 2.87
CA GLN A 125 -2.13 9.27 3.05
C GLN A 125 -3.32 10.00 3.69
N ARG A 126 -3.08 10.81 4.73
CA ARG A 126 -4.13 11.60 5.39
C ARG A 126 -4.58 12.80 4.56
N HIS A 127 -3.65 13.62 4.07
CA HIS A 127 -4.01 14.93 3.49
C HIS A 127 -4.26 14.93 1.99
N VAL A 128 -3.78 13.91 1.25
CA VAL A 128 -4.00 13.80 -0.20
C VAL A 128 -5.03 12.72 -0.53
N LEU A 129 -4.82 11.49 -0.06
CA LEU A 129 -5.76 10.40 -0.31
C LEU A 129 -7.06 10.57 0.48
N GLY A 130 -6.95 11.02 1.74
CA GLY A 130 -8.08 11.06 2.68
C GLY A 130 -8.26 9.75 3.44
N ALA A 131 -7.18 8.95 3.55
CA ALA A 131 -7.15 7.75 4.38
C ALA A 131 -6.78 8.09 5.83
N ASP A 132 -6.95 7.13 6.74
CA ASP A 132 -6.50 7.24 8.13
C ASP A 132 -5.76 5.97 8.55
N PRO A 133 -4.46 5.86 8.19
CA PRO A 133 -3.67 4.68 8.52
C PRO A 133 -3.52 4.57 10.05
N ALA A 134 -3.89 3.41 10.61
CA ALA A 134 -3.76 3.09 12.03
C ALA A 134 -3.08 1.72 12.27
N THR A 135 -2.62 1.09 11.19
CA THR A 135 -2.00 -0.25 11.21
C THR A 135 -0.61 -0.15 10.63
N ALA A 136 0.43 -0.42 11.43
CA ALA A 136 1.79 -0.55 10.91
C ALA A 136 1.93 -1.81 10.04
N TRP A 137 2.67 -1.72 8.95
CA TRP A 137 2.81 -2.79 7.95
C TRP A 137 4.27 -2.95 7.57
N GLN A 138 4.87 -4.06 7.99
CA GLN A 138 6.28 -4.41 7.78
C GLN A 138 6.38 -5.92 7.51
N LEU A 139 5.93 -6.36 6.33
CA LEU A 139 5.80 -7.78 5.99
C LEU A 139 7.07 -8.39 5.37
N ASP A 140 7.95 -7.56 4.78
CA ASP A 140 9.12 -7.98 4.01
C ASP A 140 10.42 -7.23 4.44
N VAL A 141 10.42 -6.61 5.62
CA VAL A 141 11.65 -6.10 6.23
C VAL A 141 12.56 -7.22 6.74
N PHE A 142 13.87 -7.05 6.58
CA PHE A 142 14.87 -7.98 7.12
C PHE A 142 15.18 -7.67 8.59
N GLY A 143 14.24 -8.08 9.45
CA GLY A 143 14.28 -7.88 10.90
C GLY A 143 13.58 -6.59 11.33
N HIS A 144 13.16 -6.53 12.59
CA HIS A 144 12.39 -5.42 13.15
C HIS A 144 13.20 -4.65 14.20
N ASP A 145 13.25 -3.32 14.04
CA ASP A 145 13.78 -2.42 15.06
C ASP A 145 12.82 -2.39 16.27
N PRO A 146 13.27 -2.74 17.49
CA PRO A 146 12.44 -2.68 18.69
C PRO A 146 11.85 -1.30 19.00
N GLN A 147 12.44 -0.21 18.49
CA GLN A 147 11.94 1.15 18.69
C GLN A 147 10.86 1.56 17.68
N PHE A 148 10.76 0.87 16.53
CA PHE A 148 9.78 1.21 15.48
C PHE A 148 8.33 1.27 15.98
N PRO A 149 7.83 0.31 16.79
CA PRO A 149 6.46 0.39 17.31
C PRO A 149 6.18 1.65 18.13
N GLY A 150 7.17 2.16 18.88
CA GLY A 150 7.04 3.41 19.64
C GLY A 150 6.95 4.62 18.73
N MET A 151 7.80 4.69 17.69
CA MET A 151 7.75 5.77 16.71
C MET A 151 6.46 5.74 15.88
N ALA A 152 5.98 4.55 15.49
CA ALA A 152 4.72 4.39 14.79
C ALA A 152 3.55 4.85 15.68
N ALA A 153 3.49 4.41 16.93
CA ALA A 153 2.43 4.83 17.87
C ALA A 153 2.40 6.35 18.10
N ASP A 154 3.57 7.01 18.17
CA ASP A 154 3.65 8.47 18.30
C ASP A 154 3.21 9.22 17.03
N ALA A 155 3.30 8.58 15.86
CA ALA A 155 2.82 9.12 14.58
C ALA A 155 1.30 8.91 14.36
N GLY A 156 0.66 8.13 15.25
CA GLY A 156 -0.75 7.77 15.24
C GLY A 156 -1.05 6.66 14.24
#